data_AF-A0A0D8L5D0-F1
#
_entry.id   AF-A0A0D8L5D0-F1
#
_cell.length_a   1.000
_cell.length_b   1.000
_cell.length_c   1.000
_cell.angle_alpha   90.00
_cell.angle_beta   90.00
_cell.angle_gamma   90.00
#
_symmetry.space_group_name_H-M   'P 1'
#
loop_
_entity.id
_entity.type
_entity.pdbx_description
1 polymer ?
#
loop_
_entity_poly.entity_id
_entity_poly.type
_entity_poly.pdbx_seq_one_letter_code
_entity_poly.pdbx_strand_id
1 'polypeptide(L)'
;MPGFTRPGRHRFTLTTGTLEVRSDATPETLDALFGIAERRNPKRAFLFVSKVLGRHIPVEPEIMRGVYRRLSEQCPQDLPQPLLVIGMAETAVGLGAGVYSEIRRQYPESLYLSSTRHPADGELLCEFKENHSHATDHLLYFPADPQLRTRLQQAKTLVLADDEATTGNTFTNLLTALYESGQLPDLQQVVTVTLTDWRESPAAVQHGLPLRHVSLVSGSWHWEADPDAPLPEMPDVNVSAAGAVPIRRPQTRVRLGLHEPHTDFGCTVTAAPGERILVLGSGEFVRE
;
A
#
# COMPACT_ATOMS: atom_id res chain seq x y z
N MET A 1 -3.02 1.03 -23.15
CA MET A 1 -1.81 1.60 -22.53
C MET A 1 -0.63 1.22 -23.40
N PRO A 2 0.39 2.09 -23.59
CA PRO A 2 1.60 1.68 -24.28
C PRO A 2 2.27 0.55 -23.47
N GLY A 3 2.80 -0.47 -24.15
CA GLY A 3 3.32 -1.69 -23.52
C GLY A 3 4.84 -1.74 -23.41
N PHE A 4 5.34 -2.69 -22.63
CA PHE A 4 6.78 -2.98 -22.50
C PHE A 4 7.23 -3.86 -23.69
N THR A 5 8.30 -3.48 -24.40
CA THR A 5 8.70 -4.19 -25.64
C THR A 5 10.07 -4.89 -25.58
N ARG A 6 10.97 -4.51 -24.66
CA ARG A 6 12.32 -5.10 -24.50
C ARG A 6 12.83 -4.92 -23.06
N PRO A 7 13.58 -5.85 -22.47
CA PRO A 7 14.18 -5.67 -21.14
C PRO A 7 15.08 -4.43 -21.04
N GLY A 8 15.25 -3.92 -19.82
CA GLY A 8 16.11 -2.78 -19.55
C GLY A 8 15.34 -1.47 -19.60
N ARG A 9 15.33 -0.78 -20.74
CA ARG A 9 14.85 0.60 -20.86
C ARG A 9 13.54 0.69 -21.65
N HIS A 10 12.53 1.32 -21.06
CA HIS A 10 11.20 1.51 -21.62
C HIS A 10 10.84 3.00 -21.67
N ARG A 11 10.37 3.49 -22.82
CA ARG A 11 10.03 4.91 -23.02
C ARG A 11 8.55 5.05 -23.37
N PHE A 12 7.86 5.94 -22.66
CA PHE A 12 6.43 6.23 -22.81
C PHE A 12 6.25 7.70 -23.09
N THR A 13 5.75 8.03 -24.29
CA THR A 13 5.40 9.41 -24.65
C THR A 13 3.98 9.70 -24.18
N LEU A 14 3.85 10.72 -23.32
CA LEU A 14 2.59 11.25 -22.81
C LEU A 14 2.36 12.67 -23.34
N THR A 15 1.19 13.25 -23.07
CA THR A 15 0.85 14.58 -23.62
C THR A 15 1.77 15.68 -23.10
N THR A 16 2.21 15.60 -21.83
CA THR A 16 3.05 16.63 -21.21
C THR A 16 4.55 16.28 -21.12
N GLY A 17 5.01 15.22 -21.79
CA GLY A 17 6.41 14.81 -21.74
C GLY A 17 6.64 13.32 -21.95
N THR A 18 7.86 12.87 -21.63
CA THR A 18 8.27 11.48 -21.78
C THR A 18 8.69 10.87 -20.44
N LEU A 19 8.10 9.72 -20.11
CA LEU A 19 8.55 8.86 -19.02
C LEU A 19 9.49 7.79 -19.55
N GLU A 20 10.64 7.64 -18.89
CA GLU A 20 11.55 6.51 -19.05
C GLU A 20 11.53 5.66 -17.79
N VAL A 21 11.39 4.35 -17.94
CA VAL A 21 11.45 3.36 -16.86
C VAL A 21 12.57 2.38 -17.16
N ARG A 22 13.40 2.08 -16.17
CA ARG A 22 14.49 1.11 -16.24
C ARG A 22 14.28 0.00 -15.24
N SER A 23 14.30 -1.24 -15.69
CA SER A 23 14.23 -2.41 -14.81
C SER A 23 14.86 -3.62 -15.50
N ASP A 24 15.43 -4.52 -14.69
CA ASP A 24 15.96 -5.81 -15.16
C ASP A 24 14.84 -6.86 -15.32
N ALA A 25 13.62 -6.56 -14.88
CA ALA A 25 12.46 -7.44 -15.06
C ALA A 25 12.08 -7.58 -16.54
N THR A 26 11.48 -8.73 -16.89
CA THR A 26 11.02 -8.95 -18.27
C THR A 26 9.84 -8.05 -18.63
N PRO A 27 9.65 -7.68 -19.90
CA PRO A 27 8.50 -6.91 -20.35
C PRO A 27 7.15 -7.51 -19.92
N GLU A 28 7.03 -8.85 -19.94
CA GLU A 28 5.82 -9.57 -19.54
C GLU A 28 5.56 -9.42 -18.04
N THR A 29 6.62 -9.44 -17.21
CA THR A 29 6.51 -9.23 -15.76
C THR A 29 6.07 -7.81 -15.44
N LEU A 30 6.64 -6.82 -16.13
CA LEU A 30 6.27 -5.41 -15.98
C LEU A 30 4.81 -5.18 -16.41
N ASP A 31 4.43 -5.70 -17.60
CA ASP A 31 3.07 -5.55 -18.11
C ASP A 31 2.03 -6.29 -17.25
N ALA A 32 2.39 -7.40 -16.61
CA ALA A 32 1.48 -8.09 -15.70
C ALA A 32 1.23 -7.29 -14.40
N LEU A 33 2.21 -6.52 -13.92
CA LEU A 33 2.12 -5.81 -12.65
C LEU A 33 1.49 -4.42 -12.78
N PHE A 34 1.86 -3.66 -13.80
CA PHE A 34 1.39 -2.28 -13.94
C PHE A 34 1.31 -1.83 -15.41
N GLY A 35 0.68 -0.67 -15.60
CA GLY A 35 0.77 0.09 -16.84
C GLY A 35 0.99 1.57 -16.57
N ILE A 36 1.18 2.37 -17.61
CA ILE A 36 1.37 3.82 -17.48
C ILE A 36 0.10 4.55 -17.89
N ALA A 37 -0.33 5.50 -17.05
CA ALA A 37 -1.40 6.44 -17.35
C ALA A 37 -0.94 7.88 -17.11
N GLU A 38 -1.60 8.82 -17.79
CA GLU A 38 -1.39 10.25 -17.61
C GLU A 38 -2.38 10.80 -16.57
N ARG A 39 -1.89 11.68 -15.71
CA ARG A 39 -2.69 12.35 -14.69
C ARG A 39 -3.09 13.73 -15.18
N ARG A 40 -4.29 14.17 -14.77
CA ARG A 40 -4.69 15.57 -14.87
C ARG A 40 -4.11 16.39 -13.70
N ASN A 41 -2.78 16.45 -13.61
CA ASN A 41 -2.07 17.20 -12.58
C ASN A 41 -0.71 17.73 -13.11
N PRO A 42 -0.50 19.06 -13.16
CA PRO A 42 0.73 19.62 -13.74
C PRO A 42 2.00 19.31 -12.95
N LYS A 43 1.90 18.93 -11.67
CA LYS A 43 3.04 18.58 -10.80
C LYS A 43 3.34 17.08 -10.80
N ARG A 44 2.42 16.25 -11.29
CA ARG A 44 2.55 14.79 -11.36
C ARG A 44 1.92 14.35 -12.66
N ALA A 45 2.69 14.36 -13.74
CA ALA A 45 2.17 14.10 -15.09
C ALA A 45 1.72 12.65 -15.32
N PHE A 46 2.30 11.67 -14.62
CA PHE A 46 2.04 10.25 -14.86
C PHE A 46 1.71 9.48 -13.59
N LEU A 47 1.21 8.25 -13.77
CA LEU A 47 0.90 7.27 -12.73
C LEU A 47 1.28 5.87 -13.21
N PHE A 48 1.90 5.08 -12.34
CA PHE A 48 1.93 3.63 -12.51
C PHE A 48 0.60 3.04 -12.03
N VAL A 49 -0.18 2.51 -12.95
CA VAL A 49 -1.49 1.92 -12.64
C VAL A 49 -1.30 0.45 -12.38
N SER A 50 -1.45 0.03 -11.13
CA SER A 50 -1.42 -1.38 -10.77
C SER A 50 -2.52 -2.17 -11.50
N LYS A 51 -2.12 -3.31 -12.07
CA LYS A 51 -2.99 -4.31 -12.69
C LYS A 51 -3.27 -5.50 -11.77
N VAL A 52 -2.82 -5.44 -10.52
CA VAL A 52 -2.93 -6.56 -9.56
C VAL A 52 -3.64 -6.20 -8.25
N LEU A 53 -4.01 -4.93 -8.04
CA LEU A 53 -4.67 -4.47 -6.80
C LEU A 53 -6.20 -4.47 -6.84
N GLY A 54 -6.83 -4.57 -8.02
CA GLY A 54 -8.30 -4.48 -8.12
C GLY A 54 -8.89 -3.08 -7.95
N ARG A 55 -8.06 -2.03 -7.74
CA ARG A 55 -8.53 -0.65 -7.50
C ARG A 55 -9.10 0.02 -8.74
N HIS A 56 -8.31 0.04 -9.82
CA HIS A 56 -8.63 0.75 -11.07
C HIS A 56 -9.08 -0.22 -12.17
N ILE A 57 -8.60 -1.46 -12.11
CA ILE A 57 -8.85 -2.52 -13.07
C ILE A 57 -9.34 -3.72 -12.25
N PRO A 58 -10.45 -4.38 -12.63
CA PRO A 58 -10.85 -5.62 -11.98
C PRO A 58 -9.75 -6.69 -12.10
N VAL A 59 -9.47 -7.37 -10.99
CA VAL A 59 -8.43 -8.40 -10.92
C VAL A 59 -9.03 -9.66 -10.33
N GLU A 60 -8.63 -10.82 -10.86
CA GLU A 60 -9.03 -12.10 -10.30
C GLU A 60 -8.43 -12.28 -8.88
N PRO A 61 -9.23 -12.69 -7.88
CA PRO A 61 -8.74 -12.87 -6.51
C PRO A 61 -7.56 -13.85 -6.38
N GLU A 62 -7.44 -14.83 -7.30
CA GLU A 62 -6.30 -15.74 -7.33
C GLU A 62 -4.99 -15.04 -7.70
N ILE A 63 -5.03 -14.08 -8.64
CA ILE A 63 -3.87 -13.25 -9.00
C ILE A 63 -3.45 -12.40 -7.79
N MET A 64 -4.41 -11.78 -7.10
CA MET A 64 -4.16 -11.01 -5.88
C MET A 64 -3.47 -11.87 -4.80
N ARG A 65 -4.02 -13.05 -4.50
CA ARG A 65 -3.43 -14.00 -3.53
C ARG A 65 -2.03 -14.47 -3.95
N GLY A 66 -1.82 -14.71 -5.25
CA GLY A 66 -0.51 -15.06 -5.79
C GLY A 66 0.52 -13.96 -5.56
N VAL A 67 0.13 -12.69 -5.73
CA VAL A 67 0.97 -11.53 -5.42
C VAL A 67 1.32 -11.44 -3.94
N TYR A 68 0.33 -11.61 -3.05
CA TYR A 68 0.57 -11.56 -1.60
C TYR A 68 1.55 -12.64 -1.16
N ARG A 69 1.38 -13.87 -1.66
CA ARG A 69 2.29 -14.99 -1.38
C ARG A 69 3.71 -14.69 -1.86
N ARG A 70 3.88 -14.23 -3.10
CA ARG A 70 5.20 -13.90 -3.68
C ARG A 70 5.92 -12.78 -2.92
N LEU A 71 5.18 -11.82 -2.38
CA LEU A 71 5.75 -10.76 -1.52
C LEU A 71 6.19 -11.34 -0.17
N SER A 72 5.31 -12.11 0.48
CA SER A 72 5.60 -12.69 1.79
C SER A 72 6.72 -13.75 1.74
N GLU A 73 6.85 -14.50 0.65
CA GLU A 73 7.96 -15.44 0.44
C GLU A 73 9.32 -14.74 0.30
N GLN A 74 9.34 -13.48 -0.14
CA GLN A 74 10.55 -12.66 -0.22
C GLN A 74 10.88 -11.94 1.10
N CYS A 75 9.97 -11.94 2.07
CA CYS A 75 10.27 -11.42 3.40
C CYS A 75 11.34 -12.29 4.08
N PRO A 76 12.24 -11.67 4.88
CA PRO A 76 13.19 -12.44 5.68
C PRO A 76 12.49 -13.45 6.59
N GLN A 77 13.06 -14.65 6.70
CA GLN A 77 12.45 -15.77 7.45
C GLN A 77 12.72 -15.73 8.96
N ASP A 78 13.68 -14.91 9.41
CA ASP A 78 14.11 -14.81 10.82
C ASP A 78 13.88 -13.41 11.39
N LEU A 79 12.66 -12.89 11.27
CA LEU A 79 12.33 -11.56 11.77
C LEU A 79 12.10 -11.57 13.30
N PRO A 80 12.62 -10.57 14.05
CA PRO A 80 12.29 -10.38 15.46
C PRO A 80 10.77 -10.23 15.68
N GLN A 81 10.21 -11.02 16.60
CA GLN A 81 8.77 -11.07 16.85
C GLN A 81 8.40 -10.36 18.17
N PRO A 82 7.18 -9.80 18.28
CA PRO A 82 6.06 -9.82 17.32
C PRO A 82 6.21 -8.86 16.13
N LEU A 83 5.46 -9.12 15.05
CA LEU A 83 5.40 -8.27 13.86
C LEU A 83 4.18 -7.34 13.92
N LEU A 84 4.37 -6.07 13.58
CA LEU A 84 3.31 -5.11 13.26
C LEU A 84 3.31 -4.86 11.75
N VAL A 85 2.22 -5.20 11.06
CA VAL A 85 2.03 -4.92 9.63
C VAL A 85 1.12 -3.71 9.47
N ILE A 86 1.56 -2.70 8.72
CA ILE A 86 0.79 -1.49 8.42
C ILE A 86 0.56 -1.38 6.92
N GLY A 87 -0.69 -1.41 6.49
CA GLY A 87 -1.10 -1.16 5.11
C GLY A 87 -1.42 0.32 4.85
N MET A 88 -0.83 0.88 3.79
CA MET A 88 -1.05 2.28 3.40
C MET A 88 -2.42 2.48 2.74
N ALA A 89 -3.20 3.42 3.27
CA ALA A 89 -4.40 3.89 2.59
C ALA A 89 -4.07 4.77 1.37
N GLU A 90 -4.95 4.91 0.39
CA GLU A 90 -6.20 4.16 0.24
C GLU A 90 -5.97 2.88 -0.59
N THR A 91 -5.04 2.94 -1.55
CA THR A 91 -4.89 1.91 -2.59
C THR A 91 -4.32 0.59 -2.07
N ALA A 92 -3.42 0.67 -1.09
CA ALA A 92 -2.67 -0.48 -0.59
C ALA A 92 -3.25 -1.09 0.69
N VAL A 93 -4.46 -0.69 1.12
CA VAL A 93 -5.15 -1.31 2.27
C VAL A 93 -5.33 -2.81 2.01
N GLY A 94 -5.91 -3.18 0.86
CA GLY A 94 -6.10 -4.58 0.48
C GLY A 94 -4.79 -5.34 0.29
N LEU A 95 -3.75 -4.68 -0.23
CA LEU A 95 -2.41 -5.26 -0.34
C LEU A 95 -1.82 -5.58 1.04
N GLY A 96 -1.85 -4.61 1.96
CA GLY A 96 -1.30 -4.77 3.30
C GLY A 96 -2.01 -5.86 4.09
N ALA A 97 -3.33 -5.95 3.96
CA ALA A 97 -4.11 -7.04 4.56
C ALA A 97 -3.75 -8.40 3.95
N GLY A 98 -3.73 -8.51 2.62
CA GLY A 98 -3.33 -9.74 1.95
C GLY A 98 -1.92 -10.22 2.32
N VAL A 99 -0.96 -9.31 2.39
CA VAL A 99 0.41 -9.59 2.87
C VAL A 99 0.38 -10.03 4.34
N TYR A 100 -0.38 -9.35 5.20
CA TYR A 100 -0.56 -9.74 6.59
C TYR A 100 -1.12 -11.17 6.73
N SER A 101 -2.13 -11.54 5.94
CA SER A 101 -2.72 -12.88 5.92
C SER A 101 -1.68 -13.99 5.71
N GLU A 102 -0.76 -13.75 4.77
CA GLU A 102 0.33 -14.67 4.45
C GLU A 102 1.42 -14.65 5.53
N ILE A 103 1.81 -13.47 6.05
CA ILE A 103 2.78 -13.32 7.14
C ILE A 103 2.29 -14.03 8.41
N ARG A 104 1.01 -13.88 8.77
CA ARG A 104 0.45 -14.45 10.01
C ARG A 104 0.58 -15.97 10.07
N ARG A 105 0.59 -16.66 8.92
CA ARG A 105 0.80 -18.13 8.88
C ARG A 105 2.16 -18.54 9.45
N GLN A 106 3.17 -17.70 9.28
CA GLN A 106 4.52 -17.92 9.82
C GLN A 106 4.73 -17.22 11.16
N TYR A 107 4.03 -16.09 11.38
CA TYR A 107 4.14 -15.25 12.56
C TYR A 107 2.76 -15.06 13.21
N PRO A 108 2.23 -16.05 13.96
CA PRO A 108 0.86 -16.03 14.47
C PRO A 108 0.56 -14.84 15.38
N GLU A 109 1.56 -14.38 16.12
CA GLU A 109 1.48 -13.24 17.04
C GLU A 109 1.54 -11.87 16.35
N SER A 110 1.44 -11.82 15.02
CA SER A 110 1.44 -10.56 14.26
C SER A 110 0.12 -9.78 14.42
N LEU A 111 0.23 -8.46 14.29
CA LEU A 111 -0.87 -7.50 14.34
C LEU A 111 -0.94 -6.71 13.03
N TYR A 112 -2.14 -6.45 12.53
CA TYR A 112 -2.37 -5.58 11.39
C TYR A 112 -3.05 -4.27 11.76
N LEU A 113 -2.55 -3.19 11.18
CA LEU A 113 -3.18 -1.88 11.13
C LEU A 113 -3.24 -1.36 9.70
N SER A 114 -4.17 -0.46 9.43
CA SER A 114 -4.17 0.32 8.21
C SER A 114 -4.24 1.81 8.55
N SER A 115 -3.47 2.63 7.82
CA SER A 115 -3.67 4.07 7.88
C SER A 115 -5.01 4.45 7.25
N THR A 116 -5.48 5.67 7.50
CA THR A 116 -6.73 6.18 6.93
C THR A 116 -6.61 7.68 6.71
N ARG A 117 -7.28 8.19 5.66
CA ARG A 117 -7.48 9.63 5.46
C ARG A 117 -8.78 10.13 6.09
N HIS A 118 -9.60 9.21 6.58
CA HIS A 118 -10.87 9.47 7.22
C HIS A 118 -10.75 9.29 8.74
N PRO A 119 -11.12 10.30 9.53
CA PRO A 119 -11.17 10.18 10.98
C PRO A 119 -12.04 9.01 11.42
N ALA A 120 -11.56 8.29 12.43
CA ALA A 120 -12.28 7.23 13.12
C ALA A 120 -12.46 7.60 14.61
N ASP A 121 -13.43 6.94 15.24
CA ASP A 121 -13.62 7.04 16.70
C ASP A 121 -12.60 6.13 17.40
N GLY A 122 -11.45 6.71 17.76
CA GLY A 122 -10.32 6.01 18.38
C GLY A 122 -9.21 6.95 18.84
N GLU A 123 -8.33 6.45 19.70
CA GLU A 123 -7.15 7.18 20.16
C GLU A 123 -6.09 7.21 19.05
N LEU A 124 -5.64 8.41 18.66
CA LEU A 124 -4.64 8.57 17.59
C LEU A 124 -3.27 8.07 18.09
N LEU A 125 -2.65 7.19 17.30
CA LEU A 125 -1.27 6.74 17.50
C LEU A 125 -0.30 7.78 16.95
N CYS A 126 -0.48 8.18 15.69
CA CYS A 126 0.26 9.25 15.05
C CYS A 126 -0.46 9.75 13.79
N GLU A 127 -0.02 10.92 13.31
CA GLU A 127 -0.39 11.46 12.00
C GLU A 127 0.88 11.70 11.16
N PHE A 128 0.77 11.60 9.84
CA PHE A 128 1.87 11.94 8.94
C PHE A 128 1.35 12.47 7.60
N LYS A 129 2.20 13.26 6.93
CA LYS A 129 1.90 13.88 5.64
C LYS A 129 2.56 13.16 4.49
N GLU A 130 1.84 13.01 3.39
CA GLU A 130 2.44 12.69 2.10
C GLU A 130 2.74 13.98 1.34
N ASN A 131 4.01 14.19 0.93
CA ASN A 131 4.49 15.39 0.25
C ASN A 131 3.80 15.68 -1.11
N HIS A 132 2.90 14.81 -1.56
CA HIS A 132 2.28 14.84 -2.89
C HIS A 132 0.75 14.99 -2.86
N SER A 133 0.16 15.22 -1.68
CA SER A 133 -1.29 15.40 -1.49
C SER A 133 -1.57 16.85 -1.07
N HIS A 134 -2.38 17.58 -1.84
CA HIS A 134 -2.71 18.99 -1.56
C HIS A 134 -3.65 19.19 -0.36
N ALA A 135 -4.28 18.13 0.15
CA ALA A 135 -4.91 18.06 1.47
C ALA A 135 -5.26 16.59 1.80
N THR A 136 -4.55 15.96 2.76
CA THR A 136 -5.05 15.01 3.78
C THR A 136 -3.87 14.39 4.53
N ASP A 137 -3.89 14.51 5.85
CA ASP A 137 -3.01 13.77 6.75
C ASP A 137 -3.43 12.29 6.75
N HIS A 138 -2.45 11.39 6.80
CA HIS A 138 -2.71 10.00 7.13
C HIS A 138 -2.76 9.87 8.64
N LEU A 139 -3.79 9.17 9.11
CA LEU A 139 -4.03 8.91 10.52
C LEU A 139 -3.79 7.42 10.79
N LEU A 140 -3.09 7.14 11.88
CA LEU A 140 -3.01 5.81 12.48
C LEU A 140 -3.56 5.87 13.89
N TYR A 141 -4.35 4.86 14.26
CA TYR A 141 -4.99 4.78 15.56
C TYR A 141 -4.42 3.61 16.37
N PHE A 142 -4.48 3.72 17.68
CA PHE A 142 -4.25 2.57 18.54
C PHE A 142 -5.32 1.50 18.32
N PRO A 143 -4.97 0.22 18.50
CA PRO A 143 -5.97 -0.82 18.61
C PRO A 143 -6.98 -0.53 19.72
N ALA A 144 -8.27 -0.72 19.43
CA ALA A 144 -9.33 -0.55 20.44
C ALA A 144 -9.31 -1.66 21.50
N ASP A 145 -8.80 -2.84 21.14
CA ASP A 145 -8.60 -3.96 22.06
C ASP A 145 -7.31 -3.74 22.89
N PRO A 146 -7.38 -3.70 24.24
CA PRO A 146 -6.20 -3.52 25.09
C PRO A 146 -5.11 -4.57 24.88
N GLN A 147 -5.45 -5.83 24.57
CA GLN A 147 -4.46 -6.87 24.31
C GLN A 147 -3.69 -6.60 23.02
N LEU A 148 -4.39 -6.13 21.98
CA LEU A 148 -3.76 -5.73 20.73
C LEU A 148 -2.92 -4.46 20.90
N ARG A 149 -3.34 -3.53 21.78
CA ARG A 149 -2.53 -2.37 22.13
C ARG A 149 -1.22 -2.76 22.80
N THR A 150 -1.25 -3.71 23.74
CA THR A 150 -0.02 -4.25 24.34
C THR A 150 0.87 -4.93 23.30
N ARG A 151 0.29 -5.72 22.40
CA ARG A 151 1.02 -6.38 21.32
C ARG A 151 1.67 -5.39 20.35
N LEU A 152 1.00 -4.27 20.05
CA LEU A 152 1.59 -3.16 19.29
C LEU A 152 2.85 -2.62 19.98
N GLN A 153 2.78 -2.35 21.28
CA GLN A 153 3.90 -1.78 22.04
C GLN A 153 5.09 -2.73 22.17
N GLN A 154 4.85 -4.05 22.07
CA GLN A 154 5.88 -5.08 22.10
C GLN A 154 6.45 -5.42 20.72
N ALA A 155 5.94 -4.81 19.64
CA ALA A 155 6.35 -5.14 18.29
C ALA A 155 7.85 -4.90 18.08
N LYS A 156 8.55 -5.94 17.60
CA LYS A 156 9.98 -5.90 17.32
C LYS A 156 10.30 -5.74 15.85
N THR A 157 9.36 -6.07 14.97
CA THR A 157 9.47 -5.84 13.54
C THR A 157 8.27 -5.06 13.03
N LEU A 158 8.52 -4.00 12.26
CA LEU A 158 7.52 -3.22 11.56
C LEU A 158 7.56 -3.55 10.07
N VAL A 159 6.43 -3.99 9.50
CA VAL A 159 6.26 -4.22 8.08
C VAL A 159 5.36 -3.13 7.52
N LEU A 160 5.86 -2.33 6.58
CA LEU A 160 5.11 -1.25 5.93
C LEU A 160 4.77 -1.66 4.48
N ALA A 161 3.50 -1.79 4.16
CA ALA A 161 3.04 -2.23 2.85
C ALA A 161 2.39 -1.08 2.06
N ASP A 162 2.92 -0.78 0.88
CA ASP A 162 2.37 0.19 -0.06
C ASP A 162 2.37 -0.41 -1.48
N ASP A 163 1.69 0.19 -2.45
CA ASP A 163 1.71 -0.32 -3.83
C ASP A 163 3.01 0.02 -4.56
N GLU A 164 3.49 1.25 -4.38
CA GLU A 164 4.61 1.81 -5.14
C GLU A 164 5.54 2.66 -4.26
N ALA A 165 6.86 2.48 -4.40
CA ALA A 165 7.84 3.40 -3.83
C ALA A 165 8.56 4.18 -4.94
N THR A 166 8.33 5.49 -5.05
CA THR A 166 9.09 6.37 -5.98
C THR A 166 10.25 7.05 -5.31
N THR A 167 9.94 7.93 -4.35
CA THR A 167 10.92 8.69 -3.57
C THR A 167 11.21 8.03 -2.23
N GLY A 168 10.30 7.17 -1.76
CA GLY A 168 10.35 6.57 -0.41
C GLY A 168 9.85 7.49 0.70
N ASN A 169 9.49 8.74 0.40
CA ASN A 169 9.07 9.72 1.41
C ASN A 169 7.89 9.26 2.25
N THR A 170 6.93 8.53 1.67
CA THR A 170 5.78 7.98 2.39
C THR A 170 6.23 7.08 3.55
N PHE A 171 7.12 6.11 3.28
CA PHE A 171 7.69 5.24 4.32
C PHE A 171 8.53 6.03 5.32
N THR A 172 9.36 6.96 4.85
CA THR A 172 10.22 7.79 5.71
C THR A 172 9.39 8.62 6.69
N ASN A 173 8.32 9.25 6.21
CA ASN A 173 7.45 10.10 7.01
C ASN A 173 6.65 9.28 8.03
N LEU A 174 6.10 8.14 7.61
CA LEU A 174 5.41 7.22 8.51
C LEU A 174 6.34 6.70 9.60
N LEU A 175 7.53 6.22 9.24
CA LEU A 175 8.50 5.70 10.21
C LEU A 175 8.95 6.79 11.18
N THR A 176 9.11 8.03 10.71
CA THR A 176 9.40 9.19 11.58
C THR A 176 8.27 9.46 12.55
N ALA A 177 7.02 9.53 12.09
CA ALA A 177 5.87 9.75 12.96
C ALA A 177 5.68 8.64 14.01
N LEU A 178 5.92 7.38 13.62
CA LEU A 178 5.89 6.25 14.55
C LEU A 178 7.03 6.30 15.57
N TYR A 179 8.24 6.64 15.14
CA TYR A 179 9.39 6.81 16.04
C TYR A 179 9.14 7.93 17.06
N GLU A 180 8.66 9.09 16.59
CA GLU A 180 8.35 10.25 17.43
C GLU A 180 7.19 10.01 18.40
N SER A 181 6.26 9.10 18.07
CA SER A 181 5.18 8.71 18.98
C SER A 181 5.68 8.05 20.28
N GLY A 182 6.87 7.45 20.25
CA GLY A 182 7.45 6.69 21.37
C GLY A 182 6.69 5.41 21.74
N GLN A 183 5.75 4.94 20.90
CA GLN A 183 4.86 3.81 21.22
C GLN A 183 5.38 2.44 20.78
N LEU A 184 6.53 2.39 20.09
CA LEU A 184 7.17 1.16 19.62
C LEU A 184 8.60 1.03 20.20
N PRO A 185 8.76 0.96 21.54
CA PRO A 185 10.07 1.00 22.19
C PRO A 185 10.97 -0.19 21.87
N ASP A 186 10.38 -1.35 21.54
CA ASP A 186 11.11 -2.61 21.32
C ASP A 186 11.45 -2.86 19.85
N LEU A 187 11.20 -1.89 18.97
CA LEU A 187 11.38 -2.03 17.54
C LEU A 187 12.87 -2.25 17.19
N GLN A 188 13.14 -3.27 16.38
CA GLN A 188 14.50 -3.71 16.02
C GLN A 188 14.70 -3.80 14.51
N GLN A 189 13.63 -3.92 13.73
CA GLN A 189 13.70 -4.14 12.29
C GLN A 189 12.52 -3.47 11.58
N VAL A 190 12.79 -2.88 10.42
CA VAL A 190 11.75 -2.40 9.50
C VAL A 190 11.85 -3.14 8.18
N VAL A 191 10.71 -3.55 7.62
CA VAL A 191 10.58 -4.16 6.30
C VAL A 191 9.58 -3.33 5.50
N THR A 192 9.96 -2.81 4.34
CA THR A 192 9.01 -2.19 3.40
C THR A 192 8.63 -3.18 2.32
N VAL A 193 7.35 -3.30 2.02
CA VAL A 193 6.80 -4.22 1.02
C VAL A 193 6.09 -3.39 -0.04
N THR A 194 6.48 -3.54 -1.31
CA THR A 194 5.87 -2.84 -2.45
C THR A 194 5.66 -3.75 -3.64
N LEU A 195 4.74 -3.41 -4.55
CA LEU A 195 4.68 -4.09 -5.85
C LEU A 195 5.86 -3.67 -6.71
N THR A 196 6.11 -2.35 -6.75
CA THR A 196 7.16 -1.75 -7.56
C THR A 196 7.97 -0.74 -6.76
N ASP A 197 9.29 -0.89 -6.77
CA ASP A 197 10.24 0.00 -6.11
C ASP A 197 11.13 0.72 -7.14
N TRP A 198 10.92 2.01 -7.31
CA TRP A 198 11.63 2.84 -8.28
C TRP A 198 12.70 3.74 -7.67
N ARG A 199 13.07 3.48 -6.42
CA ARG A 199 14.13 4.21 -5.71
C ARG A 199 15.49 3.72 -6.18
N GLU A 200 16.37 4.64 -6.58
CA GLU A 200 17.73 4.29 -7.01
C GLU A 200 18.64 3.85 -5.84
N SER A 201 18.42 4.38 -4.65
CA SER A 201 19.25 4.10 -3.47
C SER A 201 18.42 4.19 -2.20
N PRO A 202 17.56 3.18 -1.94
CA PRO A 202 16.71 3.16 -0.75
C PRO A 202 17.56 3.05 0.52
N ALA A 203 17.17 3.75 1.58
CA ALA A 203 17.93 3.83 2.81
C ALA A 203 17.97 2.49 3.55
N ALA A 204 19.18 2.01 3.88
CA ALA A 204 19.36 0.77 4.63
C ALA A 204 19.14 0.91 6.14
N VAL A 205 19.15 2.14 6.67
CA VAL A 205 18.96 2.44 8.10
C VAL A 205 18.19 3.76 8.24
N GLN A 206 17.25 3.83 9.17
CA GLN A 206 16.57 5.06 9.58
C GLN A 206 16.27 5.00 11.08
N HIS A 207 16.52 6.10 11.80
CA HIS A 207 16.35 6.17 13.26
C HIS A 207 17.08 5.05 14.02
N GLY A 208 18.24 4.62 13.50
CA GLY A 208 19.02 3.50 14.06
C GLY A 208 18.46 2.10 13.77
N LEU A 209 17.32 2.00 13.10
CA LEU A 209 16.68 0.73 12.74
C LEU A 209 17.17 0.27 11.35
N PRO A 210 17.57 -1.01 11.19
CA PRO A 210 17.82 -1.58 9.88
C PRO A 210 16.53 -1.64 9.05
N LEU A 211 16.64 -1.30 7.77
CA LEU A 211 15.56 -1.38 6.78
C LEU A 211 15.86 -2.50 5.78
N ARG A 212 14.85 -3.31 5.50
CA ARG A 212 14.84 -4.28 4.40
C ARG A 212 13.74 -3.90 3.42
N HIS A 213 14.02 -4.00 2.13
CA HIS A 213 13.06 -3.66 1.07
C HIS A 213 12.70 -4.90 0.29
N VAL A 214 11.41 -5.19 0.22
CA VAL A 214 10.80 -6.27 -0.55
C VAL A 214 9.98 -5.63 -1.66
N SER A 215 10.25 -6.03 -2.91
CA SER A 215 9.46 -5.61 -4.06
C SER A 215 9.38 -6.73 -5.09
N LEU A 216 8.28 -6.82 -5.84
CA LEU A 216 8.20 -7.77 -6.96
C LEU A 216 9.05 -7.32 -8.15
N VAL A 217 9.14 -6.00 -8.34
CA VAL A 217 9.96 -5.36 -9.36
C VAL A 217 10.64 -4.15 -8.75
N SER A 218 11.90 -3.97 -9.09
CA SER A 218 12.64 -2.74 -8.80
C SER A 218 13.26 -2.14 -10.05
N GLY A 219 13.61 -0.86 -9.96
CA GLY A 219 14.17 -0.13 -11.08
C GLY A 219 14.39 1.34 -10.80
N SER A 220 14.48 2.14 -11.86
CA SER A 220 14.49 3.59 -11.78
C SER A 220 13.59 4.20 -12.85
N TRP A 221 13.29 5.48 -12.71
CA TRP A 221 12.52 6.22 -13.69
C TRP A 221 13.08 7.60 -13.89
N HIS A 222 12.83 8.17 -15.07
CA HIS A 222 13.17 9.53 -15.41
C HIS A 222 12.01 10.18 -16.15
N TRP A 223 11.67 11.41 -15.77
CA TRP A 223 10.66 12.21 -16.44
C TRP A 223 11.30 13.40 -17.13
N GLU A 224 11.04 13.51 -18.43
CA GLU A 224 11.45 14.61 -19.27
C GLU A 224 10.19 15.38 -19.68
N ALA A 225 9.92 16.52 -19.03
CA ALA A 225 8.75 17.35 -19.35
C ALA A 225 8.89 17.99 -20.73
N ASP A 226 7.78 18.06 -21.47
CA ASP A 226 7.70 18.88 -22.68
C ASP A 226 7.34 20.32 -22.28
N PRO A 227 8.25 21.30 -22.46
CA PRO A 227 8.02 22.68 -22.03
C PRO A 227 6.93 23.39 -22.85
N ASP A 228 6.64 22.90 -24.05
CA ASP A 228 5.68 23.51 -24.97
C ASP A 228 4.28 22.86 -24.86
N ALA A 229 4.16 21.78 -24.09
CA ALA A 229 2.89 21.09 -23.91
C ALA A 229 1.91 21.90 -23.04
N PRO A 230 0.62 21.97 -23.42
CA PRO A 230 -0.39 22.63 -22.61
C PRO A 230 -0.59 21.87 -21.29
N LEU A 231 -0.41 22.57 -20.17
CA LEU A 231 -0.61 21.99 -18.85
C LEU A 231 -2.10 21.71 -18.60
N PRO A 232 -2.47 20.53 -18.06
CA PRO A 232 -3.85 20.22 -17.78
C PRO A 232 -4.37 21.09 -16.63
N GLU A 233 -5.61 21.57 -16.77
CA GLU A 233 -6.31 22.24 -15.68
C GLU A 233 -6.68 21.19 -14.61
N MET A 234 -6.18 21.43 -13.39
CA MET A 234 -6.38 20.56 -12.25
C MET A 234 -7.79 20.79 -11.67
N PRO A 235 -8.62 19.73 -11.55
CA PRO A 235 -9.93 19.87 -10.93
C PRO A 235 -9.80 20.20 -9.44
N ASP A 236 -10.76 20.95 -8.89
CA ASP A 236 -10.80 21.29 -7.47
C ASP A 236 -11.26 20.06 -6.67
N VAL A 237 -10.30 19.31 -6.10
CA VAL A 237 -10.53 18.01 -5.44
C VAL A 237 -10.25 18.04 -3.93
N ASN A 238 -10.18 19.22 -3.31
CA ASN A 238 -9.90 19.39 -1.88
C ASN A 238 -11.15 19.20 -1.00
N VAL A 239 -11.81 18.05 -1.06
CA VAL A 239 -12.97 17.76 -0.18
C VAL A 239 -12.66 16.58 0.73
N SER A 240 -12.10 16.89 1.90
CA SER A 240 -11.93 15.93 3.01
C SER A 240 -13.21 15.75 3.85
N ALA A 241 -14.31 16.39 3.45
CA ALA A 241 -15.55 16.38 4.21
C ALA A 241 -16.21 15.00 4.17
N ALA A 242 -16.55 14.46 5.34
CA ALA A 242 -17.40 13.28 5.43
C ALA A 242 -18.75 13.57 4.73
N GLY A 243 -19.17 12.68 3.83
CA GLY A 243 -20.47 12.81 3.17
C GLY A 243 -21.62 12.80 4.19
N ALA A 244 -22.75 13.40 3.84
CA ALA A 244 -23.93 13.50 4.73
C ALA A 244 -24.57 12.13 5.07
N VAL A 245 -24.12 11.05 4.42
CA VAL A 245 -24.65 9.70 4.63
C VAL A 245 -23.72 8.95 5.59
N PRO A 246 -24.19 8.60 6.81
CA PRO A 246 -23.39 7.81 7.72
C PRO A 246 -23.14 6.41 7.14
N ILE A 247 -21.90 5.93 7.20
CA ILE A 247 -21.55 4.57 6.83
C ILE A 247 -22.15 3.62 7.88
N ARG A 248 -23.32 3.06 7.59
CA ARG A 248 -24.01 2.10 8.46
C ARG A 248 -23.59 0.69 8.10
N ARG A 249 -22.71 0.05 8.89
CA ARG A 249 -22.42 -1.40 9.02
C ARG A 249 -21.07 -1.57 9.75
N PRO A 250 -20.70 -2.75 10.28
CA PRO A 250 -19.50 -2.87 11.10
C PRO A 250 -18.29 -2.40 10.31
N GLN A 251 -17.70 -1.29 10.74
CA GLN A 251 -16.44 -0.82 10.20
C GLN A 251 -15.44 -1.94 10.48
N THR A 252 -14.81 -2.48 9.45
CA THR A 252 -13.77 -3.49 9.66
C THR A 252 -12.74 -2.87 10.60
N ARG A 253 -12.43 -3.57 11.69
CA ARG A 253 -11.56 -3.05 12.77
C ARG A 253 -10.12 -2.87 12.34
N VAL A 254 -9.76 -3.02 11.06
CA VAL A 254 -8.39 -2.84 10.56
C VAL A 254 -7.78 -1.49 10.93
N ARG A 255 -8.59 -0.41 10.99
CA ARG A 255 -8.15 0.91 11.46
C ARG A 255 -7.85 0.93 12.97
N LEU A 256 -8.51 0.06 13.74
CA LEU A 256 -8.46 -0.07 15.20
C LEU A 256 -7.90 -1.44 15.65
N GLY A 257 -7.00 -2.02 14.84
CA GLY A 257 -6.35 -3.30 15.11
C GLY A 257 -7.12 -4.52 14.59
N LEU A 258 -6.41 -5.36 13.82
CA LEU A 258 -6.86 -6.68 13.40
C LEU A 258 -5.82 -7.73 13.80
N HIS A 259 -6.26 -8.78 14.49
CA HIS A 259 -5.45 -9.96 14.77
C HIS A 259 -5.96 -11.22 14.07
N GLU A 260 -7.28 -11.36 13.90
CA GLU A 260 -7.88 -12.47 13.17
C GLU A 260 -8.64 -11.93 11.97
N PRO A 261 -8.29 -12.33 10.73
CA PRO A 261 -9.07 -11.98 9.57
C PRO A 261 -10.50 -12.51 9.67
N HIS A 262 -11.47 -11.69 9.26
CA HIS A 262 -12.87 -12.10 9.20
C HIS A 262 -13.13 -12.91 7.93
N THR A 263 -13.16 -14.24 8.05
CA THR A 263 -13.39 -15.19 6.94
C THR A 263 -14.86 -15.60 6.77
N ASP A 264 -15.77 -14.97 7.50
CA ASP A 264 -17.20 -15.29 7.48
C ASP A 264 -17.95 -14.68 6.29
N PHE A 265 -17.29 -13.88 5.46
CA PHE A 265 -17.92 -13.21 4.34
C PHE A 265 -18.36 -14.22 3.26
N GLY A 266 -19.63 -14.17 2.90
CA GLY A 266 -20.16 -15.03 1.85
C GLY A 266 -20.32 -16.50 2.27
N CYS A 267 -20.21 -16.85 3.56
CA CYS A 267 -20.43 -18.22 4.05
C CYS A 267 -21.85 -18.75 3.76
N THR A 268 -22.80 -17.85 3.49
CA THR A 268 -24.18 -18.17 3.10
C THR A 268 -24.43 -18.08 1.60
N VAL A 269 -23.44 -17.65 0.82
CA VAL A 269 -23.54 -17.53 -0.64
C VAL A 269 -23.16 -18.86 -1.26
N THR A 270 -24.08 -19.43 -2.02
CA THR A 270 -23.83 -20.64 -2.83
C THR A 270 -23.80 -20.22 -4.29
N ALA A 271 -22.90 -20.82 -5.08
CA ALA A 271 -22.78 -20.55 -6.50
C ALA A 271 -22.42 -21.83 -7.27
N ALA A 272 -22.95 -21.97 -8.48
CA ALA A 272 -22.60 -23.06 -9.38
C ALA A 272 -21.24 -22.79 -10.06
N PRO A 273 -20.50 -23.85 -10.49
CA PRO A 273 -19.31 -23.67 -11.31
C PRO A 273 -19.61 -22.80 -12.55
N GLY A 274 -18.87 -21.71 -12.71
CA GLY A 274 -19.05 -20.75 -13.81
C GLY A 274 -20.11 -19.66 -13.58
N GLU A 275 -20.81 -19.67 -12.45
CA GLU A 275 -21.73 -18.60 -12.08
C GLU A 275 -21.00 -17.29 -11.79
N ARG A 276 -21.54 -16.17 -12.30
CA ARG A 276 -20.97 -14.83 -12.10
C ARG A 276 -21.62 -14.19 -10.88
N ILE A 277 -20.84 -14.01 -9.82
CA ILE A 277 -21.28 -13.30 -8.61
C ILE A 277 -20.77 -11.86 -8.66
N LEU A 278 -21.66 -10.89 -8.44
CA LEU A 278 -21.28 -9.50 -8.24
C LEU A 278 -21.03 -9.26 -6.75
N VAL A 279 -19.80 -8.90 -6.40
CA VAL A 279 -19.43 -8.48 -5.05
C VAL A 279 -19.32 -6.96 -5.03
N LEU A 280 -20.13 -6.30 -4.19
CA LEU A 280 -20.10 -4.85 -4.00
C LEU A 280 -19.44 -4.52 -2.66
N GLY A 281 -18.23 -3.97 -2.71
CA GLY A 281 -17.54 -3.42 -1.54
C GLY A 281 -17.95 -1.97 -1.27
N SER A 282 -17.92 -1.54 -0.01
CA SER A 282 -18.23 -0.17 0.38
C SER A 282 -17.00 0.56 0.96
N GLY A 283 -16.04 0.95 0.14
CA GLY A 283 -14.87 1.72 0.60
C GLY A 283 -13.72 0.87 1.17
N GLU A 284 -12.95 1.43 2.11
CA GLU A 284 -11.70 0.87 2.68
C GLU A 284 -11.89 -0.31 3.65
N PHE A 285 -12.93 -1.11 3.48
CA PHE A 285 -13.19 -2.24 4.39
C PHE A 285 -12.57 -3.52 3.85
N VAL A 286 -11.77 -4.17 4.70
CA VAL A 286 -11.08 -5.42 4.35
C VAL A 286 -11.86 -6.60 4.89
N ARG A 287 -12.16 -7.55 4.02
CA ARG A 287 -12.54 -8.92 4.38
C ARG A 287 -11.65 -9.87 3.58
N GLU A 288 -11.13 -10.89 4.25
CA GLU A 288 -10.22 -11.89 3.68
C GLU A 288 -10.92 -13.22 3.47
#